data_AF-A0A2W6DM17-F1
#
_entry.id   AF-A0A2W6DM17-F1
#
_cell.length_a   1.000
_cell.length_b   1.000
_cell.length_c   1.000
_cell.angle_alpha   90.00
_cell.angle_beta   90.00
_cell.angle_gamma   90.00
#
_symmetry.space_group_name_H-M   'P 1'
#
loop_
_entity.id
_entity.type
_entity.pdbx_description
1 polymer ?
#
loop_
_entity_poly.entity_id
_entity_poly.type
_entity_poly.pdbx_seq_one_letter_code
_entity_poly.pdbx_strand_id
1 'polypeptide(L)'
;MPSGPVVVIVLSHRDPPLVRRLVARLTEGTDTVVVLHHDPRGPELDLPASARVLRVPDAQPSNWGGMGLARTMLSTIAYAAKQVPELSWVLLTSGQDYPCRPMQDIEAELTGSPHDAFLRYFPVDADPVGDVHRWQGVTRRRYLHRRRLPGSHRSVPLPRRHPFVDGTRLFVGDMWVNLGASAVAHVIEQRLRLARVERYLSTCSVPDEAFLPTLLLNDSDHLDIVNDRRRYIRWTEGQPHPEFLTTGDVAAAVAGTDFFARKVDSATTAEALDLLDERGGDRSQTEG
;
A
#
# COMPACT_ATOMS: atom_id res chain seq x y z
N MET A 1 -6.23 -22.35 -8.71
CA MET A 1 -5.81 -20.92 -8.69
C MET A 1 -6.95 -20.13 -8.09
N PRO A 2 -6.69 -19.12 -7.25
CA PRO A 2 -7.76 -18.26 -6.76
C PRO A 2 -8.44 -17.59 -7.97
N SER A 3 -9.69 -17.95 -8.19
CA SER A 3 -10.54 -17.40 -9.24
C SER A 3 -11.47 -16.39 -8.62
N GLY A 4 -11.24 -15.10 -8.88
CA GLY A 4 -12.09 -14.04 -8.39
C GLY A 4 -11.47 -12.66 -8.61
N PRO A 5 -12.20 -11.60 -8.27
CA PRO A 5 -11.86 -10.24 -8.63
C PRO A 5 -10.59 -9.76 -7.95
N VAL A 6 -9.85 -8.93 -8.68
CA VAL A 6 -8.78 -8.10 -8.11
C VAL A 6 -9.43 -6.90 -7.44
N VAL A 7 -9.22 -6.74 -6.13
CA VAL A 7 -9.72 -5.59 -5.39
C VAL A 7 -8.63 -4.53 -5.30
N VAL A 8 -8.87 -3.34 -5.85
CA VAL A 8 -7.96 -2.20 -5.70
C VAL A 8 -8.50 -1.27 -4.62
N ILE A 9 -7.79 -1.19 -3.51
CA ILE A 9 -8.09 -0.24 -2.45
C ILE A 9 -7.48 1.12 -2.83
N VAL A 10 -8.28 2.18 -2.76
CA VAL A 10 -7.84 3.56 -2.98
C VAL A 10 -8.01 4.35 -1.68
N LEU A 11 -6.89 4.72 -1.04
CA LEU A 11 -6.87 5.64 0.10
C LEU A 11 -6.63 7.08 -0.37
N SER A 12 -7.66 7.92 -0.35
CA SER A 12 -7.58 9.29 -0.86
C SER A 12 -7.96 10.34 0.20
N HIS A 13 -7.50 11.57 0.01
CA HIS A 13 -7.82 12.71 0.90
C HIS A 13 -7.79 14.06 0.18
N ARG A 14 -7.46 14.08 -1.12
CA ARG A 14 -7.31 15.30 -1.93
C ARG A 14 -7.42 14.94 -3.41
N ASP A 15 -7.44 15.99 -4.24
CA ASP A 15 -7.45 15.92 -5.71
C ASP A 15 -8.59 15.06 -6.30
N PRO A 16 -9.86 15.46 -6.11
CA PRO A 16 -11.00 14.72 -6.67
C PRO A 16 -10.94 14.47 -8.18
N PRO A 17 -10.47 15.41 -9.04
CA PRO A 17 -10.27 15.13 -10.46
C PRO A 17 -9.36 13.93 -10.73
N LEU A 18 -8.20 13.86 -10.05
CA LEU A 18 -7.29 12.72 -10.19
C LEU A 18 -7.92 11.43 -9.67
N VAL A 19 -8.61 11.46 -8.53
CA VAL A 19 -9.25 10.26 -7.99
C VAL A 19 -10.34 9.75 -8.93
N ARG A 20 -11.13 10.63 -9.55
CA ARG A 20 -12.12 10.23 -10.58
C ARG A 20 -11.46 9.55 -11.78
N ARG A 21 -10.37 10.15 -12.29
CA ARG A 21 -9.58 9.59 -13.40
C ARG A 21 -9.00 8.22 -13.04
N LEU A 22 -8.39 8.10 -11.85
CA LEU A 22 -7.87 6.84 -11.33
C LEU A 22 -8.95 5.76 -11.23
N VAL A 23 -10.09 6.05 -10.60
CA VAL A 23 -11.19 5.08 -10.47
C VAL A 23 -11.68 4.61 -11.83
N ALA A 24 -11.82 5.52 -12.80
CA ALA A 24 -12.21 5.16 -14.17
C ALA A 24 -11.22 4.15 -14.77
N ARG A 25 -9.91 4.45 -14.72
CA ARG A 25 -8.85 3.54 -15.22
C ARG A 25 -8.85 2.19 -14.52
N LEU A 26 -9.04 2.16 -13.20
CA LEU A 26 -9.10 0.90 -12.45
C LEU A 26 -10.30 0.04 -12.88
N THR A 27 -11.46 0.67 -13.12
CA THR A 27 -12.68 -0.04 -13.49
C THR A 27 -12.72 -0.57 -14.93
N GLU A 28 -11.71 -0.25 -15.75
CA GLU A 28 -11.54 -0.84 -17.08
C GLU A 28 -11.09 -2.31 -17.03
N GLY A 29 -10.51 -2.76 -15.91
CA GLY A 29 -10.20 -4.18 -15.68
C GLY A 29 -11.40 -5.08 -15.91
N THR A 30 -11.15 -6.32 -16.35
CA THR A 30 -12.24 -7.26 -16.66
C THR A 30 -12.98 -7.66 -15.39
N ASP A 31 -12.25 -7.91 -14.31
CA ASP A 31 -12.76 -8.37 -13.02
C ASP A 31 -12.11 -7.59 -11.85
N THR A 32 -12.15 -6.27 -11.96
CA THR A 32 -11.64 -5.35 -10.93
C THR A 32 -12.78 -4.72 -10.13
N VAL A 33 -12.64 -4.74 -8.80
CA VAL A 33 -13.49 -3.99 -7.86
C VAL A 33 -12.66 -2.93 -7.15
N VAL A 34 -13.13 -1.69 -7.13
CA VAL A 34 -12.49 -0.60 -6.41
C VAL A 34 -13.12 -0.44 -5.04
N VAL A 35 -12.30 -0.46 -3.99
CA VAL A 35 -12.73 -0.12 -2.62
C VAL A 35 -12.12 1.23 -2.24
N LEU A 36 -12.97 2.25 -2.15
CA LEU A 36 -12.55 3.62 -1.93
C LEU A 36 -12.76 4.05 -0.48
N HIS A 37 -11.67 4.46 0.17
CA HIS A 37 -11.72 5.25 1.39
C HIS A 37 -11.28 6.69 1.06
N HIS A 38 -12.18 7.65 1.23
CA HIS A 38 -11.86 9.07 1.13
C HIS A 38 -11.88 9.70 2.53
N ASP A 39 -10.78 10.34 2.95
CA ASP A 39 -10.71 11.05 4.22
C ASP A 39 -11.78 12.16 4.24
N PRO A 40 -12.68 12.19 5.24
CA PRO A 40 -13.80 13.14 5.26
C PRO A 40 -13.39 14.60 5.44
N ARG A 41 -12.11 14.87 5.75
CA ARG A 41 -11.56 16.24 5.80
C ARG A 41 -11.08 16.73 4.44
N GLY A 42 -11.02 15.84 3.45
CA GLY A 42 -10.71 16.17 2.07
C GLY A 42 -11.83 16.95 1.39
N PRO A 43 -11.58 17.50 0.18
CA PRO A 43 -12.62 18.07 -0.65
C PRO A 43 -13.66 17.01 -1.04
N GLU A 44 -14.88 17.45 -1.32
CA GLU A 44 -15.95 16.54 -1.76
C GLU A 44 -15.54 15.71 -2.98
N LEU A 45 -15.78 14.40 -2.90
CA LEU A 45 -15.48 13.44 -3.97
C LEU A 45 -16.75 12.76 -4.42
N ASP A 46 -17.32 13.30 -5.50
CA ASP A 46 -18.41 12.66 -6.23
C ASP A 46 -17.86 11.65 -7.25
N LEU A 47 -18.51 10.49 -7.32
CA LEU A 47 -18.21 9.43 -8.28
C LEU A 47 -19.54 8.86 -8.77
N PRO A 48 -19.64 8.56 -10.07
CA PRO A 48 -20.82 7.91 -10.60
C PRO A 48 -21.10 6.60 -9.88
N ALA A 49 -22.37 6.29 -9.65
CA ALA A 49 -22.77 5.03 -9.06
C ALA A 49 -22.31 3.88 -9.96
N SER A 50 -21.60 2.91 -9.37
CA SER A 50 -21.09 1.75 -10.08
C SER A 50 -21.09 0.54 -9.14
N ALA A 51 -21.53 -0.61 -9.63
CA ALA A 51 -21.45 -1.87 -8.90
C ALA A 51 -20.00 -2.31 -8.64
N ARG A 52 -19.04 -1.78 -9.43
CA ARG A 52 -17.60 -2.06 -9.30
C ARG A 52 -16.89 -1.11 -8.34
N VAL A 53 -17.59 -0.16 -7.70
CA VAL A 53 -16.99 0.83 -6.80
C VAL A 53 -17.71 0.79 -5.45
N LEU A 54 -17.02 0.27 -4.44
CA LEU A 54 -17.48 0.19 -3.07
C LEU A 54 -16.87 1.32 -2.25
N ARG A 55 -17.71 2.15 -1.62
CA ARG A 55 -17.25 3.20 -0.70
C ARG A 55 -17.20 2.64 0.71
N VAL A 56 -16.08 2.83 1.40
CA VAL A 56 -15.96 2.47 2.82
C VAL A 56 -16.93 3.36 3.62
N PRO A 57 -17.89 2.77 4.36
CA PRO A 57 -18.81 3.54 5.18
C PRO A 57 -18.06 4.16 6.37
N ASP A 58 -18.57 5.29 6.88
CA ASP A 58 -18.05 5.98 8.06
C ASP A 58 -16.53 6.22 8.01
N ALA A 59 -16.03 6.66 6.85
CA ALA A 59 -14.61 6.92 6.62
C ALA A 59 -14.03 7.82 7.71
N GLN A 60 -12.89 7.42 8.27
CA GLN A 60 -12.30 8.08 9.43
C GLN A 60 -11.10 8.96 9.03
N PRO A 61 -10.97 10.15 9.64
CA PRO A 61 -9.78 10.98 9.53
C PRO A 61 -8.48 10.21 9.78
N SER A 62 -7.58 10.23 8.81
CA SER A 62 -6.29 9.54 8.87
C SER A 62 -5.14 10.54 8.74
N ASN A 63 -4.41 10.76 9.82
CA ASN A 63 -3.24 11.64 9.80
C ASN A 63 -2.02 10.91 9.26
N TRP A 64 -1.30 11.55 8.33
CA TRP A 64 0.00 11.05 7.87
C TRP A 64 0.98 10.88 9.04
N GLY A 65 1.72 9.78 9.04
CA GLY A 65 2.67 9.42 10.09
C GLY A 65 2.02 9.05 11.44
N GLY A 66 0.69 8.94 11.50
CA GLY A 66 -0.07 8.54 12.69
C GLY A 66 -0.67 7.14 12.55
N MET A 67 -1.00 6.53 13.70
CA MET A 67 -1.63 5.20 13.76
C MET A 67 -2.97 5.13 13.02
N GLY A 68 -3.67 6.26 12.89
CA GLY A 68 -4.93 6.33 12.14
C GLY A 68 -4.78 5.79 10.72
N LEU A 69 -3.72 6.17 10.00
CA LEU A 69 -3.47 5.69 8.63
C LEU A 69 -3.28 4.17 8.57
N ALA A 70 -2.47 3.62 9.47
CA ALA A 70 -2.23 2.17 9.53
C ALA A 70 -3.50 1.37 9.89
N ARG A 71 -4.35 1.92 10.78
CA ARG A 71 -5.65 1.33 11.11
C ARG A 71 -6.62 1.42 9.96
N THR A 72 -6.70 2.55 9.28
CA THR A 72 -7.54 2.74 8.09
C THR A 72 -7.17 1.73 7.03
N MET A 73 -5.89 1.59 6.70
CA MET A 73 -5.40 0.57 5.78
C MET A 73 -5.90 -0.83 6.12
N LEU A 74 -5.69 -1.31 7.36
CA LEU A 74 -6.09 -2.66 7.75
C LEU A 74 -7.60 -2.84 7.87
N SER A 75 -8.32 -1.83 8.33
CA SER A 75 -9.79 -1.86 8.38
C SER A 75 -10.39 -1.84 6.97
N THR A 76 -9.78 -1.16 6.01
CA THR A 76 -10.20 -1.18 4.61
C THR A 76 -9.88 -2.52 3.94
N ILE A 77 -8.75 -3.16 4.26
CA ILE A 77 -8.47 -4.54 3.83
C ILE A 77 -9.53 -5.51 4.37
N ALA A 78 -9.84 -5.41 5.67
CA ALA A 78 -10.88 -6.25 6.28
C ALA A 78 -12.27 -5.97 5.70
N TYR A 79 -12.58 -4.71 5.38
CA TYR A 79 -13.81 -4.33 4.70
C TYR A 79 -13.89 -4.93 3.30
N ALA A 80 -12.82 -4.81 2.51
CA ALA A 80 -12.71 -5.41 1.18
C ALA A 80 -12.96 -6.93 1.22
N ALA A 81 -12.26 -7.65 2.10
CA ALA A 81 -12.44 -9.09 2.29
C ALA A 81 -13.87 -9.48 2.72
N LYS A 82 -14.56 -8.62 3.46
CA LYS A 82 -15.95 -8.84 3.86
C LYS A 82 -16.94 -8.57 2.73
N GLN A 83 -16.71 -7.55 1.92
CA GLN A 83 -17.64 -7.15 0.84
C GLN A 83 -17.44 -7.95 -0.43
N VAL A 84 -16.23 -8.49 -0.65
CA VAL A 84 -15.88 -9.31 -1.80
C VAL A 84 -15.21 -10.60 -1.30
N PRO A 85 -15.98 -11.54 -0.71
CA PRO A 85 -15.41 -12.76 -0.12
C PRO A 85 -14.62 -13.64 -1.11
N GLU A 86 -14.95 -13.55 -2.39
CA GLU A 86 -14.33 -14.26 -3.50
C GLU A 86 -13.07 -13.57 -4.05
N LEU A 87 -12.62 -12.45 -3.46
CA LEU A 87 -11.45 -11.72 -3.97
C LEU A 87 -10.23 -12.64 -4.14
N SER A 88 -9.48 -12.44 -5.22
CA SER A 88 -8.23 -13.16 -5.47
C SER A 88 -7.03 -12.40 -4.92
N TRP A 89 -7.05 -11.08 -5.08
CA TRP A 89 -5.99 -10.16 -4.70
C TRP A 89 -6.52 -8.84 -4.15
N VAL A 90 -5.74 -8.21 -3.28
CA VAL A 90 -5.92 -6.84 -2.80
C VAL A 90 -4.69 -6.02 -3.15
N LEU A 91 -4.86 -4.97 -3.96
CA LEU A 91 -3.81 -4.01 -4.31
C LEU A 91 -4.06 -2.69 -3.58
N LEU A 92 -3.11 -2.24 -2.76
CA LEU A 92 -3.27 -1.00 -2.00
C LEU A 92 -2.66 0.19 -2.72
N THR A 93 -3.49 1.17 -3.06
CA THR A 93 -3.11 2.44 -3.68
C THR A 93 -3.60 3.62 -2.85
N SER A 94 -3.06 4.80 -3.14
CA SER A 94 -3.64 6.07 -2.74
C SER A 94 -4.18 6.80 -3.96
N GLY A 95 -4.91 7.90 -3.73
CA GLY A 95 -5.38 8.79 -4.80
C GLY A 95 -4.27 9.49 -5.61
N GLN A 96 -2.99 9.20 -5.36
CA GLN A 96 -1.84 9.76 -6.11
C GLN A 96 -0.89 8.67 -6.63
N ASP A 97 -1.37 7.44 -6.68
CA ASP A 97 -0.78 6.38 -7.48
C ASP A 97 -1.59 6.27 -8.78
N TYR A 98 -0.98 5.76 -9.84
CA TYR A 98 -1.64 5.60 -11.14
C TYR A 98 -1.17 4.32 -11.83
N PRO A 99 -2.04 3.56 -12.53
CA PRO A 99 -1.62 2.34 -13.21
C PRO A 99 -0.49 2.61 -14.22
N CYS A 100 0.56 1.78 -14.22
CA CYS A 100 1.61 1.82 -15.24
C CYS A 100 1.21 1.11 -16.54
N ARG A 101 0.21 0.23 -16.46
CA ARG A 101 -0.18 -0.69 -17.54
C ARG A 101 -1.68 -0.98 -17.45
N PRO A 102 -2.30 -1.55 -18.50
CA PRO A 102 -3.72 -1.88 -18.46
C PRO A 102 -4.06 -2.78 -17.26
N MET A 103 -5.24 -2.60 -16.68
CA MET A 103 -5.64 -3.42 -15.53
C MET A 103 -5.77 -4.90 -15.90
N GLN A 104 -6.11 -5.23 -17.15
CA GLN A 104 -6.21 -6.61 -17.64
C GLN A 104 -4.85 -7.31 -17.60
N ASP A 105 -3.75 -6.61 -17.91
CA ASP A 105 -2.39 -7.14 -17.79
C ASP A 105 -2.02 -7.42 -16.34
N ILE A 106 -2.44 -6.53 -15.42
CA ILE A 106 -2.23 -6.71 -13.98
C ILE A 106 -3.03 -7.92 -13.47
N GLU A 107 -4.31 -8.04 -13.86
CA GLU A 107 -5.18 -9.17 -13.54
C GLU A 107 -4.59 -10.49 -14.05
N ALA A 108 -4.12 -10.54 -15.30
CA ALA A 108 -3.51 -11.72 -15.90
C ALA A 108 -2.24 -12.15 -15.16
N GLU A 109 -1.34 -11.21 -14.82
CA GLU A 109 -0.13 -11.53 -14.06
C GLU A 109 -0.46 -12.06 -12.67
N LEU A 110 -1.38 -11.41 -11.96
CA LEU A 110 -1.76 -11.83 -10.60
C LEU A 110 -2.49 -13.19 -10.59
N THR A 111 -3.29 -13.47 -11.62
CA THR A 111 -3.98 -14.76 -11.78
C THR A 111 -2.99 -15.89 -12.01
N GLY A 112 -1.93 -15.64 -12.79
CA GLY A 112 -0.87 -16.61 -13.09
C GLY A 112 0.26 -16.67 -12.05
N SER A 113 0.28 -15.76 -11.07
CA SER A 113 1.35 -15.67 -10.08
C SER A 113 1.34 -16.88 -9.13
N PRO A 114 2.49 -17.55 -8.89
CA PRO A 114 2.60 -18.58 -7.86
C PRO A 114 2.75 -18.00 -6.45
N HIS A 115 2.97 -16.69 -6.34
CA HIS A 115 3.25 -16.00 -5.08
C HIS A 115 1.97 -15.55 -4.37
N ASP A 116 2.03 -15.47 -3.04
CA ASP A 116 0.92 -15.03 -2.18
C ASP A 116 0.94 -13.53 -1.88
N ALA A 117 2.10 -12.86 -1.98
CA ALA A 117 2.20 -11.43 -1.75
C ALA A 117 3.41 -10.78 -2.42
N PHE A 118 3.27 -9.48 -2.71
CA PHE A 118 4.34 -8.59 -3.10
C PHE A 118 4.38 -7.41 -2.10
N LEU A 119 5.45 -7.34 -1.33
CA LEU A 119 5.74 -6.27 -0.38
C LEU A 119 7.26 -6.08 -0.33
N ARG A 120 7.76 -4.84 -0.43
CA ARG A 120 9.15 -4.58 -0.07
C ARG A 120 9.29 -4.43 1.44
N TYR A 121 10.17 -5.24 2.05
CA TYR A 121 10.38 -5.28 3.49
C TYR A 121 11.83 -5.56 3.91
N PHE A 122 12.11 -5.30 5.19
CA PHE A 122 13.35 -5.56 5.88
C PHE A 122 13.07 -6.04 7.31
N PRO A 123 13.71 -7.12 7.79
CA PRO A 123 13.73 -7.44 9.22
C PRO A 123 14.52 -6.37 9.98
N VAL A 124 14.08 -6.01 11.19
CA VAL A 124 14.79 -5.06 12.04
C VAL A 124 15.04 -5.68 13.40
N ASP A 125 16.26 -6.16 13.58
CA ASP A 125 16.74 -6.73 14.82
C ASP A 125 17.40 -5.66 15.72
N ALA A 126 17.61 -5.97 17.00
CA ALA A 126 18.27 -5.07 17.94
C ALA A 126 19.75 -4.83 17.56
N ASP A 127 20.40 -5.87 17.05
CA ASP A 127 21.75 -5.80 16.49
C ASP A 127 21.70 -5.34 15.02
N PRO A 128 22.41 -4.26 14.63
CA PRO A 128 22.45 -3.78 13.24
C PRO A 128 23.38 -4.58 12.31
N VAL A 129 24.11 -5.61 12.79
CA VAL A 129 25.09 -6.35 11.97
C VAL A 129 24.49 -6.90 10.65
N GLY A 130 23.21 -7.25 10.64
CA GLY A 130 22.49 -7.75 9.46
C GLY A 130 21.84 -6.68 8.58
N ASP A 131 22.06 -5.39 8.84
CA ASP A 131 21.43 -4.32 8.06
C ASP A 131 22.00 -4.23 6.64
N VAL A 132 21.11 -4.29 5.66
CA VAL A 132 21.42 -4.13 4.23
C VAL A 132 20.95 -2.78 3.68
N HIS A 133 20.16 -2.04 4.46
CA HIS A 133 19.61 -0.76 4.03
C HIS A 133 19.55 0.26 5.18
N ARG A 134 19.95 1.51 4.91
CA ARG A 134 19.99 2.62 5.90
C ARG A 134 18.68 2.82 6.67
N TRP A 135 17.56 2.49 6.03
CA TRP A 135 16.22 2.61 6.62
C TRP A 135 16.05 1.71 7.86
N GLN A 136 16.70 0.53 7.92
CA GLN A 136 16.67 -0.34 9.11
C GLN A 136 17.23 0.38 10.34
N GLY A 137 18.34 1.12 10.21
CA GLY A 137 18.88 1.97 11.27
C GLY A 137 17.90 3.05 11.74
N VAL A 138 17.26 3.74 10.79
CA VAL A 138 16.26 4.78 11.09
C VAL A 138 15.06 4.20 11.84
N THR A 139 14.54 3.07 11.38
CA THR A 139 13.34 2.43 11.95
C THR A 139 13.64 1.70 13.25
N ARG A 140 14.79 1.05 13.42
CA ARG A 140 15.26 0.51 14.71
C ARG A 140 15.21 1.59 15.78
N ARG A 141 15.80 2.75 15.50
CA ARG A 141 15.77 3.90 16.41
C ARG A 141 14.34 4.38 16.67
N ARG A 142 13.49 4.40 15.64
CA ARG A 142 12.10 4.87 15.75
C ARG A 142 11.24 3.93 16.61
N TYR A 143 11.34 2.62 16.38
CA TYR A 143 10.43 1.64 16.96
C TYR A 143 10.98 0.94 18.19
N LEU A 144 12.29 0.83 18.40
CA LEU A 144 12.87 0.18 19.59
C LEU A 144 13.33 1.18 20.65
N HIS A 145 13.76 2.38 20.25
CA HIS A 145 14.43 3.33 21.15
C HIS A 145 13.70 4.66 21.37
N ARG A 146 12.59 4.89 20.65
CA ARG A 146 11.84 6.16 20.73
C ARG A 146 10.37 5.94 21.01
N ARG A 147 9.75 6.97 21.60
CA ARG A 147 8.32 7.04 21.86
C ARG A 147 7.78 8.41 21.46
N ARG A 148 6.63 8.43 20.80
CA ARG A 148 5.86 9.65 20.51
C ARG A 148 5.13 10.09 21.79
N LEU A 149 5.29 11.35 22.17
CA LEU A 149 4.59 11.89 23.33
C LEU A 149 3.10 12.06 23.03
N PRO A 150 2.19 11.80 24.00
CA PRO A 150 0.76 12.02 23.82
C PRO A 150 0.48 13.46 23.35
N GLY A 151 -0.38 13.62 22.35
CA GLY A 151 -0.76 14.93 21.80
C GLY A 151 0.35 15.67 21.03
N SER A 152 1.53 15.08 20.82
CA SER A 152 2.66 15.74 20.15
C SER A 152 3.15 14.96 18.94
N HIS A 153 3.68 15.64 17.91
CA HIS A 153 4.44 15.01 16.82
C HIS A 153 5.87 14.62 17.24
N ARG A 154 6.33 15.06 18.42
CA ARG A 154 7.69 14.82 18.91
C ARG A 154 7.87 13.37 19.36
N SER A 155 8.92 12.74 18.84
CA SER A 155 9.41 11.44 19.33
C SER A 155 10.68 11.65 20.15
N VAL A 156 10.73 11.10 21.37
CA VAL A 156 11.85 11.25 22.32
C VAL A 156 12.52 9.89 22.61
N PRO A 157 13.83 9.86 22.88
CA PRO A 157 14.51 8.65 23.31
C PRO A 157 14.10 8.31 24.74
N LEU A 158 13.30 7.26 24.90
CA LEU A 158 12.82 6.80 26.19
C LEU A 158 12.86 5.27 26.20
N PRO A 159 13.57 4.62 27.14
CA PRO A 159 13.58 3.17 27.27
C PRO A 159 12.15 2.64 27.40
N ARG A 160 11.84 1.58 26.66
CA ARG A 160 10.51 0.96 26.62
C ARG A 160 10.66 -0.53 26.34
N ARG A 161 9.81 -1.34 26.98
CA ARG A 161 9.69 -2.75 26.62
C ARG A 161 8.93 -2.86 25.29
N HIS A 162 9.46 -3.59 24.34
CA HIS A 162 8.84 -3.82 23.03
C HIS A 162 8.27 -5.23 22.91
N PRO A 163 7.22 -5.44 22.10
CA PRO A 163 6.59 -6.74 21.92
C PRO A 163 7.37 -7.66 20.97
N PHE A 164 8.44 -7.16 20.33
CA PHE A 164 9.27 -7.93 19.39
C PHE A 164 10.27 -8.84 20.13
N VAL A 165 9.72 -9.81 20.86
CA VAL A 165 10.42 -10.82 21.66
C VAL A 165 9.63 -12.13 21.56
N ASP A 166 10.22 -13.23 22.03
CA ASP A 166 9.56 -14.55 22.14
C ASP A 166 8.92 -15.00 20.82
N GLY A 167 9.69 -14.95 19.73
CA GLY A 167 9.25 -15.34 18.39
C GLY A 167 8.58 -14.23 17.58
N THR A 168 8.08 -13.15 18.20
CA THR A 168 7.58 -11.99 17.44
C THR A 168 8.74 -11.11 16.98
N ARG A 169 8.84 -10.88 15.68
CA ARG A 169 9.89 -10.05 15.05
C ARG A 169 9.34 -8.73 14.55
N LEU A 170 10.19 -7.70 14.52
CA LEU A 170 9.87 -6.43 13.87
C LEU A 170 10.26 -6.51 12.40
N PHE A 171 9.29 -6.22 11.54
CA PHE A 171 9.54 -5.98 10.12
C PHE A 171 9.12 -4.56 9.76
N VAL A 172 9.87 -3.96 8.84
CA VAL A 172 9.56 -2.65 8.27
C VAL A 172 9.51 -2.76 6.77
N GLY A 173 8.70 -1.95 6.13
CA GLY A 173 8.47 -2.05 4.71
C GLY A 173 7.60 -0.93 4.21
N ASP A 174 7.39 -0.92 2.90
CA ASP A 174 6.54 0.10 2.30
C ASP A 174 5.08 -0.14 2.65
N MET A 175 4.31 0.95 2.67
CA MET A 175 2.85 0.86 2.78
C MET A 175 2.24 0.17 1.55
N TRP A 176 2.94 0.18 0.42
CA TRP A 176 2.44 -0.29 -0.87
C TRP A 176 2.59 -1.80 -1.00
N VAL A 177 1.46 -2.49 -0.91
CA VAL A 177 1.39 -3.95 -0.92
C VAL A 177 0.36 -4.47 -1.91
N ASN A 178 0.61 -5.71 -2.34
CA ASN A 178 -0.28 -6.50 -3.16
C ASN A 178 -0.40 -7.87 -2.49
N LEU A 179 -1.59 -8.21 -2.00
CA LEU A 179 -1.81 -9.37 -1.14
C LEU A 179 -2.80 -10.32 -1.81
N GLY A 180 -2.41 -11.56 -2.05
CA GLY A 180 -3.32 -12.62 -2.46
C GLY A 180 -4.27 -12.98 -1.32
N ALA A 181 -5.36 -13.70 -1.63
CA ALA A 181 -6.40 -14.07 -0.67
C ALA A 181 -5.85 -14.71 0.62
N SER A 182 -4.88 -15.62 0.50
CA SER A 182 -4.20 -16.26 1.65
C SER A 182 -3.48 -15.24 2.54
N ALA A 183 -2.74 -14.31 1.94
CA ALA A 183 -2.03 -13.25 2.66
C ALA A 183 -3.00 -12.25 3.32
N VAL A 184 -4.13 -11.93 2.67
CA VAL A 184 -5.19 -11.10 3.25
C VAL A 184 -5.77 -11.77 4.50
N ALA A 185 -6.13 -13.05 4.42
CA ALA A 185 -6.65 -13.81 5.55
C ALA A 185 -5.63 -13.86 6.71
N HIS A 186 -4.36 -14.13 6.40
CA HIS A 186 -3.27 -14.15 7.38
C HIS A 186 -3.11 -12.81 8.08
N VAL A 187 -3.09 -11.69 7.35
CA VAL A 187 -2.98 -10.34 7.96
C VAL A 187 -4.14 -10.03 8.89
N ILE A 188 -5.37 -10.40 8.52
CA ILE A 188 -6.56 -10.20 9.36
C ILE A 188 -6.46 -11.02 10.64
N GLU A 189 -6.03 -12.28 10.56
CA GLU A 189 -5.83 -13.15 11.72
C GLU A 189 -4.70 -12.62 12.63
N GLN A 190 -3.56 -12.28 12.04
CA GLN A 190 -2.39 -11.78 12.77
C GLN A 190 -2.69 -10.47 13.49
N ARG A 191 -3.56 -9.61 12.95
CA ARG A 191 -3.99 -8.40 13.65
C ARG A 191 -4.62 -8.71 15.02
N LEU A 192 -5.37 -9.80 15.12
CA LEU A 192 -5.96 -10.26 16.39
C LEU A 192 -4.90 -10.83 17.33
N ARG A 193 -4.02 -11.70 16.82
CA ARG A 193 -2.94 -12.35 17.60
C ARG A 193 -1.92 -11.34 18.12
N LEU A 194 -1.57 -10.35 17.31
CA LEU A 194 -0.56 -9.34 17.58
C LEU A 194 -1.16 -8.01 18.07
N ALA A 195 -2.29 -8.02 18.77
CA ALA A 195 -2.90 -6.82 19.36
C ALA A 195 -1.93 -6.00 20.24
N ARG A 196 -0.94 -6.67 20.88
CA ARG A 196 0.15 -6.03 21.63
C ARG A 196 1.04 -5.16 20.75
N VAL A 197 1.29 -5.58 19.50
CA VAL A 197 2.05 -4.82 18.50
C VAL A 197 1.28 -3.57 18.09
N GLU A 198 -0.03 -3.69 17.81
CA GLU A 198 -0.87 -2.53 17.47
C GLU A 198 -0.83 -1.47 18.58
N ARG A 199 -1.05 -1.89 19.83
CA ARG A 199 -0.99 -1.01 21.00
C ARG A 199 0.37 -0.34 21.11
N TYR A 200 1.44 -1.09 20.94
CA TYR A 200 2.81 -0.58 21.01
C TYR A 200 3.09 0.46 19.91
N LEU A 201 2.78 0.14 18.65
CA LEU A 201 3.01 1.02 17.50
C LEU A 201 2.14 2.29 17.53
N SER A 202 1.00 2.28 18.22
CA SER A 202 0.20 3.50 18.44
C SER A 202 0.94 4.61 19.18
N THR A 203 2.03 4.27 19.87
CA THR A 203 2.92 5.22 20.56
C THR A 203 4.20 5.53 19.77
N CYS A 204 4.27 5.13 18.51
CA CYS A 204 5.36 5.39 17.59
C CYS A 204 4.96 6.42 16.53
N SER A 205 5.94 7.06 15.90
CA SER A 205 5.74 7.82 14.67
C SER A 205 5.75 6.87 13.47
N VAL A 206 4.99 7.23 12.42
CA VAL A 206 4.92 6.52 11.14
C VAL A 206 4.74 5.00 11.30
N PRO A 207 3.72 4.53 12.05
CA PRO A 207 3.57 3.11 12.33
C PRO A 207 3.16 2.28 11.11
N ASP A 208 2.66 2.92 10.05
CA ASP A 208 2.29 2.29 8.77
C ASP A 208 3.47 1.56 8.12
N GLU A 209 4.70 2.07 8.25
CA GLU A 209 5.92 1.41 7.75
C GLU A 209 6.29 0.13 8.50
N ALA A 210 5.71 -0.14 9.68
CA ALA A 210 6.04 -1.32 10.48
C ALA A 210 4.85 -2.26 10.69
N PHE A 211 3.63 -1.71 10.77
CA PHE A 211 2.51 -2.47 11.28
C PHE A 211 2.11 -3.61 10.34
N LEU A 212 1.77 -3.30 9.09
CA LEU A 212 1.38 -4.33 8.12
C LEU A 212 2.52 -5.31 7.78
N PRO A 213 3.78 -4.86 7.53
CA PRO A 213 4.89 -5.79 7.35
C PRO A 213 5.06 -6.75 8.53
N THR A 214 4.93 -6.25 9.76
CA THR A 214 5.01 -7.08 10.97
C THR A 214 3.85 -8.08 11.05
N LEU A 215 2.63 -7.68 10.69
CA LEU A 215 1.50 -8.61 10.66
C LEU A 215 1.68 -9.68 9.59
N LEU A 216 2.14 -9.31 8.39
CA LEU A 216 2.26 -10.22 7.26
C LEU A 216 3.38 -11.25 7.47
N LEU A 217 4.55 -10.84 7.98
CA LEU A 217 5.77 -11.65 7.98
C LEU A 217 6.02 -12.47 9.27
N ASN A 218 5.21 -12.27 10.31
CA ASN A 218 5.25 -13.17 11.47
C ASN A 218 4.39 -14.40 11.19
N ASP A 219 4.90 -15.58 11.54
CA ASP A 219 4.27 -16.89 11.31
C ASP A 219 3.85 -17.14 9.85
N SER A 220 4.66 -16.67 8.89
CA SER A 220 4.33 -16.66 7.46
C SER A 220 5.04 -17.74 6.65
N ASP A 221 5.59 -18.79 7.26
CA ASP A 221 6.35 -19.86 6.58
C ASP A 221 5.52 -20.62 5.52
N HIS A 222 4.20 -20.46 5.56
CA HIS A 222 3.24 -21.04 4.62
C HIS A 222 2.87 -20.12 3.45
N LEU A 223 3.42 -18.90 3.39
CA LEU A 223 3.18 -17.91 2.33
C LEU A 223 4.46 -17.67 1.52
N ASP A 224 4.32 -17.64 0.19
CA ASP A 224 5.39 -17.20 -0.71
C ASP A 224 5.31 -15.68 -0.93
N ILE A 225 6.20 -14.94 -0.28
CA ILE A 225 6.20 -13.47 -0.26
C ILE A 225 7.41 -12.94 -1.03
N VAL A 226 7.15 -12.24 -2.13
CA VAL A 226 8.18 -11.59 -2.94
C VAL A 226 8.53 -10.23 -2.34
N ASN A 227 9.84 -10.01 -2.12
CA ASN A 227 10.37 -8.74 -1.60
C ASN A 227 10.46 -7.65 -2.69
N ASP A 228 9.31 -7.35 -3.31
CA ASP A 228 9.11 -6.32 -4.33
C ASP A 228 7.76 -5.66 -4.07
N ARG A 229 7.69 -4.33 -4.15
CA ARG A 229 6.44 -3.58 -3.94
C ARG A 229 5.57 -3.48 -5.20
N ARG A 230 6.11 -3.83 -6.38
CA ARG A 230 5.49 -3.64 -7.70
C ARG A 230 5.01 -2.19 -7.92
N ARG A 231 5.89 -1.23 -7.59
CA ARG A 231 5.58 0.20 -7.65
C ARG A 231 6.77 1.02 -8.11
N TYR A 232 6.59 1.73 -9.21
CA TYR A 232 7.55 2.70 -9.70
C TYR A 232 7.48 3.94 -8.81
N ILE A 233 8.58 4.27 -8.13
CA ILE A 233 8.67 5.46 -7.29
C ILE A 233 9.98 6.19 -7.54
N ARG A 234 9.89 7.45 -7.96
CA ARG A 234 11.07 8.31 -8.07
C ARG A 234 11.44 8.91 -6.72
N TRP A 235 12.61 8.52 -6.23
CA TRP A 235 13.22 9.07 -5.03
C TRP A 235 14.43 9.92 -5.41
N THR A 236 14.49 11.12 -4.87
CA THR A 236 15.74 11.87 -4.79
C THR A 236 16.35 11.71 -3.42
N GLU A 237 17.67 11.56 -3.42
CA GLU A 237 18.42 11.36 -2.18
C GLU A 237 18.19 12.52 -1.19
N GLY A 238 17.98 12.16 0.07
CA GLY A 238 17.75 13.13 1.15
C GLY A 238 16.32 13.66 1.27
N GLN A 239 15.43 13.40 0.30
CA GLN A 239 14.04 13.89 0.37
C GLN A 239 13.15 13.01 1.26
N PRO A 240 12.26 13.59 2.09
CA PRO A 240 11.39 12.85 2.98
C PRO A 240 10.16 12.25 2.27
N HIS A 241 9.91 12.64 1.01
CA HIS A 241 8.80 12.17 0.20
C HIS A 241 9.26 11.95 -1.26
N PRO A 242 8.61 11.05 -2.00
CA PRO A 242 8.90 10.86 -3.41
C PRO A 242 8.56 12.10 -4.23
N GLU A 243 9.17 12.21 -5.40
CA GLU A 243 8.90 13.29 -6.33
C GLU A 243 7.66 13.03 -7.19
N PHE A 244 7.17 14.11 -7.79
CA PHE A 244 6.17 14.02 -8.85
C PHE A 244 6.81 13.47 -10.13
N LEU A 245 6.07 12.61 -10.82
CA LEU A 245 6.49 12.05 -12.10
C LEU A 245 6.46 13.10 -13.20
N THR A 246 7.38 12.96 -14.13
CA THR A 246 7.49 13.75 -15.36
C THR A 246 7.25 12.86 -16.57
N THR A 247 7.08 13.46 -17.75
CA THR A 247 6.94 12.71 -19.01
C THR A 247 8.15 11.82 -19.30
N GLY A 248 9.36 12.23 -18.87
CA GLY A 248 10.58 11.44 -18.98
C GLY A 248 10.59 10.16 -18.14
N ASP A 249 9.75 10.08 -17.10
CA ASP A 249 9.66 8.90 -16.23
C ASP A 249 8.74 7.81 -16.79
N VAL A 250 7.82 8.18 -17.70
CA VAL A 250 6.74 7.28 -18.16
C VAL A 250 7.32 6.04 -18.84
N ALA A 251 8.31 6.20 -19.72
CA ALA A 251 8.90 5.07 -20.42
C ALA A 251 9.52 4.02 -19.47
N ALA A 252 10.16 4.47 -18.39
CA ALA A 252 10.72 3.58 -17.38
C ALA A 252 9.62 2.92 -16.54
N ALA A 253 8.60 3.69 -16.14
CA ALA A 253 7.47 3.20 -15.35
C ALA A 253 6.68 2.09 -16.07
N VAL A 254 6.49 2.20 -17.39
CA VAL A 254 5.75 1.20 -18.19
C VAL A 254 6.59 0.01 -18.65
N ALA A 255 7.92 0.14 -18.72
CA ALA A 255 8.81 -0.93 -19.15
C ALA A 255 9.12 -1.95 -18.04
N GLY A 256 8.95 -1.54 -16.78
CA GLY A 256 9.20 -2.38 -15.61
C GLY A 256 8.10 -3.39 -15.31
N THR A 257 8.24 -4.06 -14.16
CA THR A 257 7.23 -4.99 -13.62
C THR A 257 6.23 -4.31 -12.68
N ASP A 258 6.24 -2.98 -12.65
CA ASP A 258 5.44 -2.20 -11.71
C ASP A 258 3.96 -2.16 -12.13
N PHE A 259 3.07 -2.32 -11.16
CA PHE A 259 1.62 -2.22 -11.43
C PHE A 259 1.20 -0.74 -11.42
N PHE A 260 1.81 0.05 -10.54
CA PHE A 260 1.47 1.45 -10.33
C PHE A 260 2.72 2.32 -10.29
N ALA A 261 2.55 3.59 -10.69
CA ALA A 261 3.55 4.63 -10.58
C ALA A 261 3.15 5.65 -9.50
N ARG A 262 4.15 6.22 -8.83
CA ARG A 262 4.00 7.26 -7.81
C ARG A 262 5.14 8.28 -7.92
N LYS A 263 4.91 9.58 -7.73
CA LYS A 263 3.68 10.27 -7.31
C LYS A 263 3.08 11.10 -8.46
N VAL A 264 1.77 11.11 -8.59
CA VAL A 264 1.05 11.93 -9.57
C VAL A 264 0.15 12.98 -8.90
N ASP A 265 -0.23 14.00 -9.67
CA ASP A 265 -1.07 15.13 -9.29
C ASP A 265 -1.69 15.78 -10.53
N SER A 266 -3.00 16.07 -10.49
CA SER A 266 -3.73 16.50 -11.69
C SER A 266 -3.21 17.81 -12.29
N ALA A 267 -2.62 18.70 -11.48
CA ALA A 267 -2.13 19.99 -11.95
C ALA A 267 -0.69 19.90 -12.46
N THR A 268 0.16 19.13 -11.78
CA THR A 268 1.61 19.12 -12.04
C THR A 268 2.07 17.96 -12.92
N THR A 269 1.28 16.89 -13.05
CA THR A 269 1.65 15.69 -13.81
C THR A 269 0.65 15.36 -14.93
N ALA A 270 -0.10 16.36 -15.42
CA ALA A 270 -1.15 16.15 -16.43
C ALA A 270 -0.63 15.43 -17.70
N GLU A 271 0.46 15.92 -18.29
CA GLU A 271 1.06 15.31 -19.49
C GLU A 271 1.56 13.89 -19.23
N ALA A 272 2.14 13.62 -18.05
CA ALA A 272 2.59 12.28 -17.70
C ALA A 272 1.41 11.31 -17.50
N LEU A 273 0.29 11.79 -16.96
CA LEU A 273 -0.95 11.01 -16.84
C LEU A 273 -1.55 10.69 -18.21
N ASP A 274 -1.54 11.65 -19.14
CA ASP A 274 -2.03 11.46 -20.50
C ASP A 274 -1.20 10.39 -21.23
N LEU A 275 0.13 10.44 -21.12
CA LEU A 275 1.01 9.42 -21.67
C LEU A 275 0.83 8.02 -21.03
N LEU A 276 0.53 7.96 -19.73
CA LEU A 276 0.22 6.69 -19.05
C LEU A 276 -1.11 6.10 -19.54
N ASP A 277 -2.10 6.95 -19.85
CA ASP A 277 -3.38 6.51 -20.41
C ASP A 277 -3.23 5.98 -21.83
N GLU A 278 -2.46 6.66 -22.69
CA GLU A 278 -2.19 6.23 -24.07
C GLU A 278 -1.50 4.86 -24.11
N ARG A 279 -0.42 4.69 -23.34
CA ARG A 279 0.35 3.43 -23.33
C ARG A 279 -0.38 2.27 -22.65
N GLY A 280 -1.34 2.59 -21.78
CA GLY A 280 -2.26 1.61 -21.20
C GLY A 280 -3.27 1.04 -22.20
N GLY A 281 -3.31 1.49 -23.45
CA GLY A 281 -4.17 0.92 -24.52
C GLY A 281 -3.43 0.03 -25.52
N ASP A 282 -2.16 0.30 -25.81
CA ASP A 282 -1.46 -0.22 -27.00
C ASP A 282 -0.80 -1.61 -26.84
N ARG A 283 -0.62 -2.13 -25.61
CA ARG A 283 -0.01 -3.47 -25.42
C ARG A 283 -0.89 -4.63 -25.91
N SER A 284 -2.16 -4.38 -26.21
CA SER A 284 -3.10 -5.34 -26.80
C SER A 284 -2.78 -5.69 -28.27
N GLN A 285 -1.87 -4.97 -28.93
CA GLN A 285 -1.61 -5.12 -30.37
C GLN A 285 -0.20 -5.61 -30.72
N THR A 286 0.71 -5.79 -29.75
CA THR A 286 2.12 -6.12 -30.05
C THR A 286 2.52 -7.57 -29.80
N GLU A 287 1.58 -8.44 -29.41
CA GLU A 287 1.78 -9.89 -29.39
C GLU A 287 0.79 -10.54 -30.37
N GLY A 288 1.14 -10.47 -31.65
CA GLY A 288 0.51 -11.19 -32.77
C GLY A 288 1.57 -11.80 -33.66
#